data_AF-A0A9Q0PCJ9-F1
#
_entry.id   AF-A0A9Q0PCJ9-F1
#
_cell.length_a   1.000
_cell.length_b   1.000
_cell.length_c   1.000
_cell.angle_alpha   90.00
_cell.angle_beta   90.00
_cell.angle_gamma   90.00
#
_symmetry.space_group_name_H-M   'P 1'
#
loop_
_entity.id
_entity.type
_entity.pdbx_description
1 polymer ?
#
loop_
_entity_poly.entity_id
_entity_poly.type
_entity_poly.pdbx_seq_one_letter_code
_entity_poly.pdbx_strand_id
1 'polypeptide(L)'
;MTCLFLTQPLPLALSHCNHSFSIYKSCRSRSKTQSDFLGSIWSPTVCSSPTIRSFSSKLSESITTARMQNPESISHLTQREAAEVDEILMGPLGFSVDQLMELAGLSVASSIAEVYKPGEYSRVLVICGPGNNGGDGLVAARHLHHFGYKPFVCYPKRTQKPLYNGLVTQLESLSVPFLSVEDLHVDLSGDFDILVDAMFGFSFHGSPRPPFDDLIQKLVQLHNYAQNRQKYPVIVSVDIPSGWHVEEGDVSGEGVKPDMLVSLTAPKLCAKKFTGPHHFLGGRFVPPSIVDKFKLHLPPYPGTSMCVRIGKPPQIDISALRQNYISPELLEEQVAADPIDQFRKWFDDALAAGLREPNAMALSTVGKDGKPSSRMVLLKGVDKDGFVWYTNYESQKARELSENPQASLLFYWDGLNRQVRVEGPVQKVPEEESEQYFHSRPQGSQIGAIASKQSTIIPGRHILHQTYKELEEKYCDGSLIPKPKHWGGYRLKPKLFEFWQGQQSRLHDRLQYIPQEIDRKLVWKIVRLAP
;
A
#
# COMPACT_ATOMS: atom_id res chain seq x y z
N MET A 1 16.84 3.25 61.34
CA MET A 1 16.11 1.98 61.48
C MET A 1 15.54 1.67 60.09
N THR A 2 16.32 1.18 59.13
CA THR A 2 17.12 -0.06 59.06
C THR A 2 16.27 -1.32 59.06
N CYS A 3 16.29 -2.01 57.91
CA CYS A 3 16.19 -3.46 57.62
C CYS A 3 15.17 -3.77 56.50
N LEU A 4 15.59 -4.11 55.27
CA LEU A 4 16.27 -5.33 54.76
C LEU A 4 15.29 -6.50 54.56
N PHE A 5 15.15 -6.95 53.29
CA PHE A 5 15.21 -8.35 52.80
C PHE A 5 15.30 -8.27 51.25
N LEU A 6 16.49 -8.42 50.64
CA LEU A 6 17.14 -9.65 50.15
C LEU A 6 16.43 -10.38 48.98
N THR A 7 16.99 -10.14 47.79
CA THR A 7 17.25 -10.99 46.62
C THR A 7 16.89 -12.49 46.65
N GLN A 8 16.27 -13.00 45.57
CA GLN A 8 16.90 -13.90 44.58
C GLN A 8 15.96 -14.21 43.37
N PRO A 9 16.50 -14.43 42.15
CA PRO A 9 15.73 -14.75 40.94
C PRO A 9 15.68 -16.27 40.65
N LEU A 10 14.60 -16.73 40.02
CA LEU A 10 14.46 -18.10 39.48
C LEU A 10 14.55 -18.11 37.94
N PRO A 11 15.12 -19.17 37.32
CA PRO A 11 15.52 -19.19 35.92
C PRO A 11 14.41 -19.69 34.99
N LEU A 12 14.25 -19.06 33.83
CA LEU A 12 13.45 -19.58 32.72
C LEU A 12 14.37 -20.31 31.73
N ALA A 13 14.19 -21.63 31.67
CA ALA A 13 14.86 -22.52 30.74
C ALA A 13 14.29 -22.34 29.31
N LEU A 14 15.20 -22.16 28.35
CA LEU A 14 14.91 -22.22 26.92
C LEU A 14 14.84 -23.68 26.47
N SER A 15 13.67 -24.16 26.05
CA SER A 15 13.53 -25.44 25.35
C SER A 15 13.34 -25.20 23.85
N HIS A 16 14.34 -25.61 23.07
CA HIS A 16 14.28 -25.71 21.61
C HIS A 16 13.31 -26.84 21.19
N CYS A 17 12.29 -26.51 20.41
CA CYS A 17 11.48 -27.48 19.67
C CYS A 17 12.03 -27.63 18.25
N ASN A 18 12.71 -28.75 17.99
CA ASN A 18 12.98 -29.28 16.65
C ASN A 18 11.77 -30.10 16.19
N HIS A 19 11.11 -29.68 15.10
CA HIS A 19 10.16 -30.54 14.39
C HIS A 19 10.86 -31.18 13.18
N SER A 20 11.20 -32.47 13.31
CA SER A 20 11.56 -33.33 12.19
C SER A 20 10.33 -34.12 11.74
N PHE A 21 10.05 -34.04 10.43
CA PHE A 21 9.07 -34.86 9.73
C PHE A 21 9.47 -36.34 9.76
N SER A 22 8.56 -37.23 10.16
CA SER A 22 8.72 -38.69 10.00
C SER A 22 7.56 -39.25 9.18
N ILE A 23 7.92 -39.85 8.05
CA ILE A 23 7.05 -40.51 7.08
C ILE A 23 6.80 -41.94 7.54
N TYR A 24 5.53 -42.32 7.70
CA TYR A 24 5.12 -43.70 7.93
C TYR A 24 5.33 -44.55 6.66
N LYS A 25 6.22 -45.55 6.74
CA LYS A 25 6.24 -46.74 5.88
C LYS A 25 5.78 -47.94 6.70
N SER A 26 4.69 -48.58 6.29
CA SER A 26 4.28 -49.90 6.74
C SER A 26 4.72 -50.97 5.72
N CYS A 27 5.09 -52.13 6.24
CA CYS A 27 5.89 -53.16 5.60
C CYS A 27 5.06 -54.35 5.09
N ARG A 28 5.56 -54.94 4.00
CA ARG A 28 5.27 -56.21 3.32
C ARG A 28 4.57 -57.35 4.09
N SER A 29 3.83 -58.17 3.32
CA SER A 29 4.03 -59.64 3.34
C SER A 29 3.54 -60.38 2.08
N ARG A 30 4.44 -61.20 1.50
CA ARG A 30 4.28 -62.58 0.95
C ARG A 30 3.29 -62.82 -0.22
N SER A 31 3.52 -63.69 -1.22
CA SER A 31 4.59 -64.64 -1.58
C SER A 31 4.21 -65.39 -2.89
N LYS A 32 5.23 -65.81 -3.69
CA LYS A 32 5.31 -67.02 -4.57
C LYS A 32 4.34 -67.08 -5.79
N THR A 33 4.66 -67.56 -7.01
CA THR A 33 5.71 -68.48 -7.54
C THR A 33 5.75 -68.43 -9.08
N GLN A 34 6.92 -68.79 -9.67
CA GLN A 34 7.24 -69.53 -10.94
C GLN A 34 6.14 -69.83 -12.00
N SER A 35 6.40 -70.07 -13.30
CA SER A 35 7.54 -69.96 -14.23
C SER A 35 7.07 -70.37 -15.66
N ASP A 36 7.87 -70.01 -16.67
CA ASP A 36 8.13 -70.69 -17.96
C ASP A 36 7.23 -70.59 -19.23
N PHE A 37 7.91 -70.22 -20.34
CA PHE A 37 7.91 -70.72 -21.75
C PHE A 37 6.54 -70.75 -22.51
N LEU A 38 6.34 -70.42 -23.79
CA LEU A 38 7.08 -70.41 -25.06
C LEU A 38 6.15 -69.78 -26.14
N GLY A 39 6.69 -69.35 -27.30
CA GLY A 39 5.98 -69.58 -28.59
C GLY A 39 5.30 -68.41 -29.31
N SER A 40 6.07 -67.80 -30.20
CA SER A 40 5.79 -67.06 -31.44
C SER A 40 4.49 -67.27 -32.28
N ILE A 41 4.19 -66.23 -33.09
CA ILE A 41 3.50 -66.09 -34.40
C ILE A 41 1.96 -65.91 -34.43
N TRP A 42 1.50 -64.70 -34.82
CA TRP A 42 0.69 -64.38 -36.03
C TRP A 42 0.24 -62.90 -36.04
N SER A 43 0.33 -62.25 -37.20
CA SER A 43 0.02 -60.83 -37.49
C SER A 43 -1.49 -60.61 -37.80
N PRO A 44 -1.89 -59.42 -38.28
CA PRO A 44 -2.49 -58.33 -37.53
C PRO A 44 -4.01 -58.20 -37.74
N THR A 45 -4.73 -57.53 -36.84
CA THR A 45 -6.06 -57.01 -37.15
C THR A 45 -6.27 -55.63 -36.55
N VAL A 46 -6.62 -54.72 -37.44
CA VAL A 46 -6.93 -53.32 -37.20
C VAL A 46 -8.19 -53.21 -36.36
N CYS A 47 -8.12 -52.46 -35.25
CA CYS A 47 -9.29 -51.82 -34.66
C CYS A 47 -8.93 -50.41 -34.19
N SER A 48 -9.64 -49.47 -34.81
CA SER A 48 -9.66 -48.03 -34.62
C SER A 48 -9.86 -47.60 -33.17
N SER A 49 -8.98 -46.72 -32.68
CA SER A 49 -9.17 -45.98 -31.43
C SER A 49 -9.78 -44.61 -31.73
N PRO A 50 -10.70 -44.06 -30.90
CA PRO A 50 -11.37 -42.81 -31.19
C PRO A 50 -10.46 -41.60 -30.92
N THR A 51 -10.52 -40.66 -31.84
CA THR A 51 -9.88 -39.34 -31.84
C THR A 51 -10.34 -38.52 -30.63
N ILE A 52 -9.42 -38.16 -29.73
CA ILE A 52 -9.64 -37.09 -28.75
C ILE A 52 -9.59 -35.77 -29.51
N ARG A 53 -10.75 -35.12 -29.61
CA ARG A 53 -10.92 -33.81 -30.25
C ARG A 53 -10.10 -32.76 -29.51
N SER A 54 -9.27 -32.06 -30.28
CA SER A 54 -8.62 -30.81 -29.87
C SER A 54 -9.67 -29.77 -29.50
N PHE A 55 -9.74 -29.40 -28.22
CA PHE A 55 -10.37 -28.14 -27.84
C PHE A 55 -9.38 -27.01 -28.12
N SER A 56 -9.61 -26.33 -29.24
CA SER A 56 -9.04 -25.03 -29.56
C SER A 56 -9.45 -24.02 -28.49
N SER A 57 -8.55 -23.72 -27.55
CA SER A 57 -8.68 -22.56 -26.69
C SER A 57 -8.18 -21.34 -27.46
N LYS A 58 -9.10 -20.61 -28.08
CA LYS A 58 -8.90 -19.18 -28.34
C LYS A 58 -8.77 -18.51 -26.97
N LEU A 59 -7.56 -18.46 -26.43
CA LEU A 59 -7.19 -17.52 -25.37
C LEU A 59 -7.06 -16.15 -26.02
N SER A 60 -8.22 -15.49 -26.17
CA SER A 60 -8.29 -14.07 -26.47
C SER A 60 -7.77 -13.29 -25.26
N GLU A 61 -6.72 -12.52 -25.51
CA GLU A 61 -6.38 -11.24 -24.89
C GLU A 61 -7.16 -10.86 -23.61
N SER A 62 -6.51 -10.93 -22.44
CA SER A 62 -6.71 -9.91 -21.39
C SER A 62 -5.65 -10.02 -20.28
N ILE A 63 -4.49 -9.41 -20.49
CA ILE A 63 -3.72 -8.86 -19.36
C ILE A 63 -3.31 -7.46 -19.77
N THR A 64 -4.27 -6.54 -19.67
CA THR A 64 -4.01 -5.12 -19.75
C THR A 64 -4.07 -4.58 -18.34
N THR A 65 -2.96 -4.00 -17.89
CA THR A 65 -2.84 -3.03 -16.80
C THR A 65 -4.13 -2.24 -16.62
N ALA A 66 -4.64 -2.19 -15.38
CA ALA A 66 -5.81 -1.42 -14.99
C ALA A 66 -5.68 0.04 -15.47
N ARG A 67 -6.23 0.32 -16.65
CA ARG A 67 -6.62 1.67 -17.04
C ARG A 67 -7.69 2.06 -16.03
N MET A 68 -7.46 3.13 -15.27
CA MET A 68 -8.55 3.80 -14.56
C MET A 68 -9.65 4.05 -15.61
N GLN A 69 -10.77 3.33 -15.49
CA GLN A 69 -11.93 3.58 -16.33
C GLN A 69 -12.38 5.03 -16.07
N ASN A 70 -12.87 5.69 -17.12
CA ASN A 70 -13.36 7.06 -17.01
C ASN A 70 -14.46 7.09 -15.93
N PRO A 71 -14.34 7.87 -14.83
CA PRO A 71 -15.34 7.93 -13.76
C PRO A 71 -16.76 8.20 -14.26
N GLU A 72 -16.89 8.86 -15.43
CA GLU A 72 -18.18 9.15 -16.06
C GLU A 72 -18.90 7.93 -16.65
N SER A 73 -18.27 6.75 -16.72
CA SER A 73 -18.90 5.54 -17.24
C SER A 73 -19.57 4.66 -16.18
N ILE A 74 -19.54 5.04 -14.89
CA ILE A 74 -20.11 4.21 -13.82
C ILE A 74 -21.63 4.33 -13.79
N SER A 75 -22.33 3.19 -13.77
CA SER A 75 -23.80 3.16 -13.69
C SER A 75 -24.30 3.70 -12.35
N HIS A 76 -25.40 4.45 -12.39
CA HIS A 76 -26.07 4.98 -11.21
C HIS A 76 -27.51 4.49 -11.18
N LEU A 77 -27.98 4.02 -10.03
CA LEU A 77 -29.32 3.48 -9.84
C LEU A 77 -30.32 4.56 -9.44
N THR A 78 -31.53 4.46 -9.99
CA THR A 78 -32.75 5.09 -9.43
C THR A 78 -33.08 4.49 -8.06
N GLN A 79 -33.94 5.16 -7.29
CA GLN A 79 -34.40 4.62 -6.01
C GLN A 79 -35.12 3.27 -6.20
N ARG A 80 -35.91 3.16 -7.28
CA ARG A 80 -36.66 1.94 -7.64
C ARG A 80 -35.73 0.79 -8.00
N GLU A 81 -34.72 1.03 -8.84
CA GLU A 81 -33.77 -0.03 -9.21
C GLU A 81 -32.94 -0.48 -8.01
N ALA A 82 -32.54 0.43 -7.12
CA ALA A 82 -31.84 0.07 -5.89
C ALA A 82 -32.71 -0.86 -5.01
N ALA A 83 -33.99 -0.56 -4.84
CA ALA A 83 -34.92 -1.44 -4.12
C ALA A 83 -35.08 -2.81 -4.80
N GLU A 84 -35.20 -2.84 -6.12
CA GLU A 84 -35.34 -4.10 -6.87
C GLU A 84 -34.07 -4.97 -6.76
N VAL A 85 -32.88 -4.37 -6.79
CA VAL A 85 -31.61 -5.09 -6.59
C VAL A 85 -31.59 -5.76 -5.20
N ASP A 86 -31.95 -5.00 -4.16
CA ASP A 86 -32.00 -5.51 -2.78
C ASP A 86 -33.01 -6.66 -2.64
N GLU A 87 -34.19 -6.53 -3.24
CA GLU A 87 -35.21 -7.59 -3.27
C GLU A 87 -34.70 -8.87 -3.96
N ILE A 88 -33.95 -8.74 -5.06
CA ILE A 88 -33.41 -9.91 -5.77
C ILE A 88 -32.30 -10.59 -4.96
N LEU A 89 -31.40 -9.79 -4.37
CA LEU A 89 -30.30 -10.30 -3.54
C LEU A 89 -30.84 -11.09 -2.35
N MET A 90 -31.80 -10.51 -1.62
CA MET A 90 -32.31 -11.12 -0.39
C MET A 90 -33.38 -12.19 -0.62
N GLY A 91 -34.10 -12.12 -1.74
CA GLY A 91 -35.12 -13.12 -2.10
C GLY A 91 -34.52 -14.24 -2.95
N PRO A 92 -34.66 -14.20 -4.30
CA PRO A 92 -34.22 -15.25 -5.21
C PRO A 92 -32.78 -15.73 -5.06
N LEU A 93 -31.84 -14.85 -4.67
CA LEU A 93 -30.42 -15.20 -4.56
C LEU A 93 -30.01 -15.64 -3.15
N GLY A 94 -30.91 -15.52 -2.17
CA GLY A 94 -30.76 -16.11 -0.84
C GLY A 94 -29.69 -15.47 0.05
N PHE A 95 -29.21 -14.26 -0.26
CA PHE A 95 -28.34 -13.53 0.66
C PHE A 95 -29.14 -13.09 1.88
N SER A 96 -28.62 -13.35 3.08
CA SER A 96 -29.26 -12.86 4.28
C SER A 96 -28.86 -11.40 4.56
N VAL A 97 -29.73 -10.67 5.27
CA VAL A 97 -29.53 -9.24 5.58
C VAL A 97 -28.22 -9.03 6.36
N ASP A 98 -27.92 -9.91 7.31
CA ASP A 98 -26.69 -9.87 8.10
C ASP A 98 -25.42 -10.05 7.26
N GLN A 99 -25.43 -10.94 6.26
CA GLN A 99 -24.29 -11.12 5.34
C GLN A 99 -24.02 -9.85 4.53
N LEU A 100 -25.05 -9.27 3.93
CA LEU A 100 -24.90 -8.07 3.11
C LEU A 100 -24.48 -6.87 3.98
N MET A 101 -25.09 -6.72 5.15
CA MET A 101 -24.78 -5.66 6.12
C MET A 101 -23.36 -5.77 6.67
N GLU A 102 -22.88 -6.99 6.96
CA GLU A 102 -21.50 -7.22 7.41
C GLU A 102 -20.49 -6.74 6.36
N LEU A 103 -20.72 -7.10 5.09
CA LEU A 103 -19.85 -6.72 3.98
C LEU A 103 -19.96 -5.22 3.66
N ALA A 104 -21.15 -4.64 3.79
CA ALA A 104 -21.38 -3.21 3.59
C ALA A 104 -20.65 -2.38 4.65
N GLY A 105 -20.86 -2.67 5.94
CA GLY A 105 -20.16 -1.96 7.02
C GLY A 105 -18.64 -2.17 6.99
N LEU A 106 -18.16 -3.37 6.63
CA LEU A 106 -16.73 -3.61 6.37
C LEU A 106 -16.21 -2.72 5.22
N SER A 107 -17.00 -2.56 4.15
CA SER A 107 -16.64 -1.70 3.02
C SER A 107 -16.54 -0.22 3.44
N VAL A 108 -17.45 0.25 4.29
CA VAL A 108 -17.42 1.60 4.86
C VAL A 108 -16.16 1.81 5.70
N ALA A 109 -15.90 0.93 6.66
CA ALA A 109 -14.71 1.00 7.50
C ALA A 109 -13.41 0.93 6.68
N SER A 110 -13.38 0.09 5.65
CA SER A 110 -12.23 -0.04 4.73
C SER A 110 -12.01 1.24 3.92
N SER A 111 -13.08 1.87 3.43
CA SER A 111 -13.00 3.13 2.67
C SER A 111 -12.45 4.26 3.53
N ILE A 112 -12.90 4.34 4.79
CA ILE A 112 -12.37 5.29 5.77
C ILE A 112 -10.87 5.05 5.98
N ALA A 113 -10.47 3.80 6.25
CA ALA A 113 -9.08 3.46 6.53
C ALA A 113 -8.13 3.59 5.35
N GLU A 114 -8.64 3.52 4.12
CA GLU A 114 -7.86 3.83 2.92
C GLU A 114 -7.35 5.28 2.95
N VAL A 115 -8.17 6.21 3.44
CA VAL A 115 -7.91 7.65 3.37
C VAL A 115 -7.39 8.24 4.67
N TYR A 116 -8.15 8.07 5.75
CA TYR A 116 -7.94 8.79 7.01
C TYR A 116 -7.23 7.90 7.99
N LYS A 117 -5.92 8.04 8.19
CA LYS A 117 -5.16 7.08 9.01
C LYS A 117 -5.48 7.24 10.51
N PRO A 118 -5.56 6.14 11.28
CA PRO A 118 -5.95 6.20 12.69
C PRO A 118 -4.97 6.98 13.59
N GLY A 119 -3.71 7.13 13.16
CA GLY A 119 -2.72 8.00 13.83
C GLY A 119 -3.03 9.50 13.74
N GLU A 120 -3.85 9.92 12.77
CA GLU A 120 -4.21 11.32 12.53
C GLU A 120 -5.69 11.61 12.79
N TYR A 121 -6.56 10.62 12.50
CA TYR A 121 -8.00 10.67 12.62
C TYR A 121 -8.47 9.54 13.52
N SER A 122 -8.31 9.68 14.83
CA SER A 122 -8.49 8.57 15.77
C SER A 122 -9.94 8.47 16.26
N ARG A 123 -10.57 9.60 16.60
CA ARG A 123 -11.89 9.66 17.25
C ARG A 123 -12.98 9.71 16.19
N VAL A 124 -13.86 8.71 16.21
CA VAL A 124 -14.92 8.57 15.20
C VAL A 124 -16.28 8.58 15.88
N LEU A 125 -17.19 9.47 15.49
CA LEU A 125 -18.60 9.37 15.87
C LEU A 125 -19.37 8.72 14.73
N VAL A 126 -20.08 7.62 15.00
CA VAL A 126 -20.97 6.96 14.05
C VAL A 126 -22.42 7.21 14.46
N ILE A 127 -23.16 7.92 13.61
CA ILE A 127 -24.54 8.30 13.85
C ILE A 127 -25.45 7.34 13.09
N CYS A 128 -26.10 6.43 13.81
CA CYS A 128 -26.89 5.34 13.24
C CYS A 128 -28.39 5.68 13.21
N GLY A 129 -29.02 5.46 12.07
CA GLY A 129 -30.47 5.54 11.94
C GLY A 129 -31.19 4.24 12.29
N PRO A 130 -32.54 4.22 12.25
CA PRO A 130 -33.31 3.05 12.68
C PRO A 130 -33.31 1.90 11.66
N GLY A 131 -32.90 2.14 10.41
CA GLY A 131 -32.97 1.17 9.32
C GLY A 131 -31.66 0.44 9.04
N ASN A 132 -31.59 -0.20 7.87
CA ASN A 132 -30.42 -0.94 7.40
C ASN A 132 -29.15 -0.07 7.37
N ASN A 133 -29.25 1.18 6.93
CA ASN A 133 -28.10 2.11 6.91
C ASN A 133 -27.49 2.30 8.31
N GLY A 134 -28.33 2.35 9.35
CA GLY A 134 -27.85 2.40 10.72
C GLY A 134 -27.15 1.11 11.15
N GLY A 135 -27.65 -0.05 10.70
CA GLY A 135 -26.99 -1.34 10.87
C GLY A 135 -25.62 -1.40 10.18
N ASP A 136 -25.50 -0.88 8.96
CA ASP A 136 -24.22 -0.73 8.26
C ASP A 136 -23.25 0.14 9.06
N GLY A 137 -23.75 1.22 9.67
CA GLY A 137 -23.00 2.06 10.60
C GLY A 137 -22.52 1.31 11.84
N LEU A 138 -23.37 0.49 12.48
CA LEU A 138 -22.97 -0.32 13.64
C LEU A 138 -21.86 -1.33 13.29
N VAL A 139 -21.97 -1.99 12.14
CA VAL A 139 -20.92 -2.88 11.61
C VAL A 139 -19.64 -2.10 11.33
N ALA A 140 -19.74 -0.93 10.67
CA ALA A 140 -18.60 -0.08 10.37
C ALA A 140 -17.88 0.36 11.65
N ALA A 141 -18.61 0.76 12.70
CA ALA A 141 -18.05 1.11 14.00
C ALA A 141 -17.23 -0.04 14.60
N ARG A 142 -17.74 -1.28 14.53
CA ARG A 142 -17.02 -2.46 15.02
C ARG A 142 -15.73 -2.71 14.25
N HIS A 143 -15.76 -2.63 12.92
CA HIS A 143 -14.53 -2.80 12.11
C HIS A 143 -13.53 -1.67 12.33
N LEU A 144 -14.00 -0.43 12.46
CA LEU A 144 -13.14 0.71 12.80
C LEU A 144 -12.43 0.52 14.15
N HIS A 145 -13.10 -0.04 15.17
CA HIS A 145 -12.43 -0.42 16.41
C HIS A 145 -11.26 -1.40 16.14
N HIS A 146 -11.50 -2.46 15.37
CA HIS A 146 -10.45 -3.42 15.02
C HIS A 146 -9.35 -2.85 14.12
N PHE A 147 -9.63 -1.78 13.38
CA PHE A 147 -8.64 -1.07 12.56
C PHE A 147 -7.81 -0.04 13.35
N GLY A 148 -8.04 0.09 14.67
CA GLY A 148 -7.28 0.95 15.57
C GLY A 148 -7.86 2.34 15.79
N TYR A 149 -9.10 2.60 15.36
CA TYR A 149 -9.82 3.84 15.67
C TYR A 149 -10.48 3.74 17.05
N LYS A 150 -10.95 4.89 17.54
CA LYS A 150 -11.76 5.02 18.76
C LYS A 150 -13.19 5.45 18.39
N PRO A 151 -14.05 4.50 18.01
CA PRO A 151 -15.42 4.80 17.64
C PRO A 151 -16.28 5.11 18.87
N PHE A 152 -17.26 5.97 18.68
CA PHE A 152 -18.39 6.29 19.53
C PHE A 152 -19.65 6.14 18.67
N VAL A 153 -20.76 5.69 19.25
CA VAL A 153 -22.00 5.43 18.50
C VAL A 153 -23.15 6.26 19.06
N CYS A 154 -23.78 7.07 18.21
CA CYS A 154 -25.06 7.72 18.52
C CYS A 154 -26.17 6.94 17.80
N TYR A 155 -26.96 6.16 18.54
CA TYR A 155 -28.06 5.34 17.99
C TYR A 155 -29.41 5.65 18.68
N PRO A 156 -30.03 6.80 18.35
CA PRO A 156 -31.13 7.36 19.15
C PRO A 156 -32.45 6.59 19.02
N LYS A 157 -32.71 5.96 17.88
CA LYS A 157 -33.90 5.10 17.66
C LYS A 157 -33.48 3.68 17.35
N ARG A 158 -33.28 2.88 18.40
CA ARG A 158 -32.86 1.48 18.30
C ARG A 158 -33.99 0.59 17.78
N THR A 159 -33.71 -0.18 16.73
CA THR A 159 -34.68 -1.13 16.16
C THR A 159 -34.73 -2.41 16.98
N GLN A 160 -35.93 -2.74 17.46
CA GLN A 160 -36.20 -3.91 18.30
C GLN A 160 -36.29 -5.20 17.47
N LYS A 161 -35.19 -5.58 16.82
CA LYS A 161 -35.07 -6.87 16.11
C LYS A 161 -33.77 -7.58 16.52
N PRO A 162 -33.72 -8.92 16.53
CA PRO A 162 -32.55 -9.68 16.97
C PRO A 162 -31.23 -9.27 16.30
N LEU A 163 -31.26 -8.99 15.00
CA LEU A 163 -30.08 -8.54 14.25
C LEU A 163 -29.44 -7.29 14.88
N TYR A 164 -30.21 -6.22 15.06
CA TYR A 164 -29.71 -4.95 15.59
C TYR A 164 -29.29 -5.06 17.06
N ASN A 165 -30.04 -5.83 17.86
CA ASN A 165 -29.66 -6.11 19.25
C ASN A 165 -28.32 -6.86 19.32
N GLY A 166 -28.08 -7.80 18.40
CA GLY A 166 -26.81 -8.50 18.26
C GLY A 166 -25.66 -7.55 17.90
N LEU A 167 -25.87 -6.63 16.94
CA LEU A 167 -24.86 -5.64 16.57
C LEU A 167 -24.50 -4.69 17.73
N VAL A 168 -25.51 -4.25 18.49
CA VAL A 168 -25.29 -3.45 19.70
C VAL A 168 -24.49 -4.24 20.74
N THR A 169 -24.86 -5.49 21.01
CA THR A 169 -24.16 -6.37 21.96
C THR A 169 -22.69 -6.57 21.56
N GLN A 170 -22.41 -6.72 20.27
CA GLN A 170 -21.04 -6.84 19.75
C GLN A 170 -20.21 -5.57 20.04
N LEU A 171 -20.77 -4.39 19.83
CA LEU A 171 -20.10 -3.12 20.13
C LEU A 171 -19.88 -2.92 21.62
N GLU A 172 -20.87 -3.24 22.45
CA GLU A 172 -20.77 -3.21 23.91
C GLU A 172 -19.67 -4.17 24.42
N SER A 173 -19.54 -5.36 23.81
CA SER A 173 -18.47 -6.31 24.15
C SER A 173 -17.05 -5.78 23.86
N LEU A 174 -16.94 -4.83 22.94
CA LEU A 174 -15.69 -4.11 22.61
C LEU A 174 -15.53 -2.82 23.42
N SER A 175 -16.43 -2.55 24.37
CA SER A 175 -16.49 -1.31 25.15
C SER A 175 -16.60 -0.04 24.28
N VAL A 176 -17.25 -0.14 23.11
CA VAL A 176 -17.54 1.03 22.27
C VAL A 176 -18.63 1.87 22.93
N PRO A 177 -18.39 3.16 23.25
CA PRO A 177 -19.36 3.99 23.93
C PRO A 177 -20.57 4.31 23.06
N PHE A 178 -21.77 4.24 23.66
CA PHE A 178 -23.00 4.76 23.06
C PHE A 178 -23.35 6.11 23.69
N LEU A 179 -23.49 7.14 22.86
CA LEU A 179 -23.84 8.50 23.26
C LEU A 179 -25.32 8.77 22.97
N SER A 180 -26.00 9.48 23.86
CA SER A 180 -27.32 10.04 23.57
C SER A 180 -27.19 11.31 22.72
N VAL A 181 -28.31 11.81 22.17
CA VAL A 181 -28.27 13.05 21.37
C VAL A 181 -27.96 14.25 22.27
N GLU A 182 -28.40 14.17 23.52
CA GLU A 182 -28.21 15.17 24.56
C GLU A 182 -26.75 15.25 25.04
N ASP A 183 -26.00 14.14 24.96
CA ASP A 183 -24.56 14.09 25.28
C ASP A 183 -23.69 14.71 24.17
N LEU A 184 -24.24 14.92 22.98
CA LEU A 184 -23.51 15.51 21.86
C LEU A 184 -23.52 17.04 21.96
N HIS A 185 -22.33 17.62 22.07
CA HIS A 185 -22.15 19.07 22.00
C HIS A 185 -22.78 19.65 20.72
N VAL A 186 -23.12 20.94 20.78
CA VAL A 186 -23.59 21.69 19.60
C VAL A 186 -22.50 21.73 18.53
N ASP A 187 -21.26 21.96 18.95
CA ASP A 187 -20.08 21.91 18.10
C ASP A 187 -19.34 20.58 18.29
N LEU A 188 -19.33 19.74 17.25
CA LEU A 188 -18.66 18.44 17.25
C LEU A 188 -17.17 18.53 16.90
N SER A 189 -16.67 19.72 16.49
CA SER A 189 -15.34 19.87 15.89
C SER A 189 -14.18 19.62 16.84
N GLY A 190 -14.39 19.83 18.15
CA GLY A 190 -13.39 19.54 19.17
C GLY A 190 -13.34 18.07 19.58
N ASP A 191 -14.43 17.32 19.40
CA ASP A 191 -14.64 16.02 20.04
C ASP A 191 -14.29 14.82 19.15
N PHE A 192 -14.45 14.99 17.84
CA PHE A 192 -14.25 13.92 16.87
C PHE A 192 -13.38 14.38 15.71
N ASP A 193 -12.74 13.42 15.06
CA ASP A 193 -11.94 13.64 13.85
C ASP A 193 -12.72 13.19 12.60
N ILE A 194 -13.62 12.21 12.75
CA ILE A 194 -14.48 11.67 11.69
C ILE A 194 -15.93 11.57 12.20
N LEU A 195 -16.89 12.01 11.39
CA LEU A 195 -18.33 11.84 11.60
C LEU A 195 -18.89 10.93 10.51
N VAL A 196 -19.37 9.75 10.88
CA VAL A 196 -20.01 8.80 9.97
C VAL A 196 -21.51 8.99 10.01
N ASP A 197 -22.05 9.52 8.92
CA ASP A 197 -23.47 9.66 8.64
C ASP A 197 -24.03 8.31 8.12
N ALA A 198 -24.62 7.55 9.04
CA ALA A 198 -25.29 6.28 8.78
C ALA A 198 -26.79 6.35 9.14
N MET A 199 -27.41 7.53 8.99
CA MET A 199 -28.80 7.76 9.42
C MET A 199 -29.82 7.25 8.41
N PHE A 200 -29.77 7.72 7.16
CA PHE A 200 -30.78 7.39 6.16
C PHE A 200 -30.12 6.93 4.85
N GLY A 201 -30.49 5.73 4.42
CA GLY A 201 -30.07 5.14 3.13
C GLY A 201 -31.10 5.38 2.03
N PHE A 202 -30.89 4.75 0.86
CA PHE A 202 -31.73 4.94 -0.33
C PHE A 202 -33.22 4.61 -0.15
N SER A 203 -33.61 3.82 0.85
CA SER A 203 -35.01 3.43 1.09
C SER A 203 -35.81 4.45 1.92
N PHE A 204 -35.18 5.54 2.38
CA PHE A 204 -35.86 6.57 3.13
C PHE A 204 -36.80 7.41 2.25
N HIS A 205 -37.96 7.75 2.80
CA HIS A 205 -38.95 8.62 2.17
C HIS A 205 -39.44 9.69 3.15
N GLY A 206 -39.67 10.90 2.62
CA GLY A 206 -40.18 12.04 3.38
C GLY A 206 -39.09 12.89 4.02
N SER A 207 -39.47 13.74 4.97
CA SER A 207 -38.55 14.63 5.68
C SER A 207 -38.02 13.99 6.97
N PRO A 208 -36.73 14.18 7.31
CA PRO A 208 -36.20 13.82 8.62
C PRO A 208 -37.05 14.39 9.76
N ARG A 209 -37.23 13.61 10.82
CA ARG A 209 -38.00 13.99 12.02
C ARG A 209 -37.11 13.90 13.26
N PRO A 210 -37.47 14.57 14.37
CA PRO A 210 -36.73 14.46 15.62
C PRO A 210 -36.43 13.03 16.06
N PRO A 211 -35.19 12.75 16.52
CA PRO A 211 -34.07 13.69 16.69
C PRO A 211 -33.12 13.79 15.48
N PHE A 212 -33.46 13.22 14.33
CA PHE A 212 -32.55 13.13 13.18
C PHE A 212 -32.42 14.42 12.37
N ASP A 213 -33.44 15.28 12.41
CA ASP A 213 -33.35 16.63 11.86
C ASP A 213 -32.27 17.47 12.56
N ASP A 214 -32.23 17.45 13.90
CA ASP A 214 -31.19 18.14 14.68
C ASP A 214 -29.79 17.58 14.41
N LEU A 215 -29.65 16.24 14.34
CA LEU A 215 -28.37 15.60 14.00
C LEU A 215 -27.89 15.98 12.59
N ILE A 216 -28.79 16.05 11.60
CA ILE A 216 -28.44 16.53 10.26
C ILE A 216 -28.01 18.00 10.30
N GLN A 217 -28.71 18.85 11.05
CA GLN A 217 -28.35 20.26 11.19
C GLN A 217 -26.97 20.45 11.84
N LYS A 218 -26.61 19.65 12.86
CA LYS A 218 -25.26 19.62 13.43
C LYS A 218 -24.20 19.32 12.37
N LEU A 219 -24.46 18.35 11.47
CA LEU A 219 -23.53 18.04 10.36
C LEU A 219 -23.42 19.18 9.33
N VAL A 220 -24.54 19.82 8.96
CA VAL A 220 -24.56 20.94 8.01
C VAL A 220 -23.76 22.13 8.53
N GLN A 221 -23.87 22.45 9.82
CA GLN A 221 -23.19 23.60 10.44
C GLN A 221 -21.65 23.48 10.40
N LEU A 222 -21.11 22.27 10.32
CA LEU A 222 -19.66 22.04 10.25
C LEU A 222 -19.03 22.57 8.96
N HIS A 223 -19.81 22.68 7.88
CA HIS A 223 -19.30 23.21 6.61
C HIS A 223 -18.87 24.69 6.70
N ASN A 224 -19.43 25.44 7.67
CA ASN A 224 -19.01 26.84 7.91
C ASN A 224 -17.58 26.94 8.48
N TYR A 225 -17.08 25.91 9.16
CA TYR A 225 -15.71 25.88 9.69
C TYR A 225 -14.66 25.64 8.59
N ALA A 226 -15.02 24.84 7.57
CA ALA A 226 -14.16 24.60 6.40
C ALA A 226 -13.82 25.91 5.67
N GLN A 227 -14.77 26.83 5.56
CA GLN A 227 -14.58 28.15 4.94
C GLN A 227 -13.59 29.03 5.71
N ASN A 228 -13.48 28.85 7.03
CA ASN A 228 -12.61 29.63 7.91
C ASN A 228 -11.21 29.02 8.10
N ARG A 229 -10.84 27.97 7.33
CA ARG A 229 -9.54 27.27 7.37
C ARG A 229 -9.18 26.67 8.75
N GLN A 230 -10.16 26.39 9.60
CA GLN A 230 -9.95 25.67 10.85
C GLN A 230 -10.03 24.16 10.58
N LYS A 231 -9.23 23.36 11.30
CA LYS A 231 -9.33 21.89 11.24
C LYS A 231 -10.74 21.49 11.70
N TYR A 232 -11.50 20.84 10.83
CA TYR A 232 -12.87 20.37 11.09
C TYR A 232 -12.93 18.85 10.91
N PRO A 233 -13.87 18.15 11.58
CA PRO A 233 -14.03 16.72 11.43
C PRO A 233 -14.55 16.38 10.04
N VAL A 234 -14.00 15.34 9.43
CA VAL A 234 -14.43 14.91 8.10
C VAL A 234 -15.76 14.18 8.18
N ILE A 235 -16.66 14.45 7.22
CA ILE A 235 -17.98 13.82 7.17
C ILE A 235 -17.96 12.68 6.15
N VAL A 236 -18.38 11.49 6.58
CA VAL A 236 -18.46 10.27 5.76
C VAL A 236 -19.91 9.82 5.69
N SER A 237 -20.56 9.92 4.53
CA SER A 237 -21.93 9.42 4.34
C SER A 237 -21.94 8.00 3.80
N VAL A 238 -22.73 7.15 4.44
CA VAL A 238 -22.97 5.77 4.06
C VAL A 238 -24.14 5.71 3.09
N ASP A 239 -23.86 5.15 1.92
CA ASP A 239 -24.74 4.95 0.78
C ASP A 239 -25.20 6.21 0.05
N ILE A 240 -25.90 7.09 0.77
CA ILE A 240 -26.33 8.41 0.34
C ILE A 240 -26.16 9.40 1.50
N PRO A 241 -25.94 10.70 1.24
CA PRO A 241 -25.94 11.68 2.32
C PRO A 241 -27.35 11.84 2.92
N SER A 242 -27.46 11.73 4.24
CA SER A 242 -28.75 11.80 4.93
C SER A 242 -29.42 13.16 4.70
N GLY A 243 -30.70 13.11 4.32
CA GLY A 243 -31.50 14.30 3.98
C GLY A 243 -31.46 14.67 2.49
N TRP A 244 -30.59 14.06 1.68
CA TRP A 244 -30.65 14.24 0.23
C TRP A 244 -31.80 13.46 -0.39
N HIS A 245 -32.35 13.98 -1.49
CA HIS A 245 -33.22 13.19 -2.36
C HIS A 245 -32.39 12.13 -3.08
N VAL A 246 -32.86 10.88 -3.12
CA VAL A 246 -32.08 9.72 -3.62
C VAL A 246 -31.63 9.87 -5.07
N GLU A 247 -32.39 10.61 -5.88
CA GLU A 247 -32.09 10.86 -7.29
C GLU A 247 -31.58 12.27 -7.59
N GLU A 248 -32.28 13.30 -7.11
CA GLU A 248 -31.96 14.71 -7.37
C GLU A 248 -30.82 15.26 -6.50
N GLY A 249 -30.46 14.58 -5.41
CA GLY A 249 -29.44 15.01 -4.46
C GLY A 249 -29.93 16.08 -3.50
N ASP A 250 -29.06 17.04 -3.19
CA ASP A 250 -29.40 18.18 -2.33
C ASP A 250 -30.25 19.22 -3.07
N VAL A 251 -31.56 19.01 -3.06
CA VAL A 251 -32.53 19.89 -3.72
C VAL A 251 -32.56 21.28 -3.08
N SER A 252 -32.33 21.38 -1.78
CA SER A 252 -32.31 22.65 -1.03
C SER A 252 -31.02 23.46 -1.22
N GLY A 253 -29.90 22.80 -1.54
CA GLY A 253 -28.56 23.40 -1.51
C GLY A 253 -27.94 23.50 -0.10
N GLU A 254 -28.75 23.32 0.95
CA GLU A 254 -28.41 23.43 2.37
C GLU A 254 -28.21 22.06 3.07
N GLY A 255 -28.17 20.98 2.29
CA GLY A 255 -27.98 19.63 2.82
C GLY A 255 -26.55 19.34 3.27
N VAL A 256 -26.35 18.18 3.91
CA VAL A 256 -25.04 17.70 4.36
C VAL A 256 -24.05 17.68 3.18
N LYS A 257 -22.83 18.17 3.41
CA LYS A 257 -21.73 18.18 2.43
C LYS A 257 -20.64 17.19 2.89
N PRO A 258 -20.75 15.89 2.57
CA PRO A 258 -19.75 14.93 3.01
C PRO A 258 -18.41 15.11 2.30
N ASP A 259 -17.32 14.88 3.03
CA ASP A 259 -15.98 14.78 2.45
C ASP A 259 -15.77 13.41 1.77
N MET A 260 -16.45 12.38 2.28
CA MET A 260 -16.47 11.04 1.71
C MET A 260 -17.89 10.53 1.51
N LEU A 261 -18.17 9.99 0.33
CA LEU A 261 -19.36 9.19 0.06
C LEU A 261 -18.95 7.73 -0.19
N VAL A 262 -19.55 6.79 0.54
CA VAL A 262 -19.37 5.35 0.29
C VAL A 262 -20.67 4.78 -0.26
N SER A 263 -20.79 4.71 -1.58
CA SER A 263 -21.93 4.08 -2.24
C SER A 263 -21.87 2.56 -2.08
N LEU A 264 -22.98 1.94 -1.68
CA LEU A 264 -23.07 0.48 -1.52
C LEU A 264 -23.78 -0.16 -2.71
N THR A 265 -23.31 -1.33 -3.14
CA THR A 265 -23.80 -2.12 -4.29
C THR A 265 -23.54 -1.43 -5.64
N ALA A 266 -24.16 -0.28 -5.85
CA ALA A 266 -23.90 0.66 -6.94
C ALA A 266 -24.27 2.08 -6.49
N PRO A 267 -23.65 3.13 -7.05
CA PRO A 267 -24.01 4.51 -6.73
C PRO A 267 -25.49 4.79 -7.03
N LYS A 268 -26.15 5.57 -6.18
CA LYS A 268 -27.49 6.11 -6.46
C LYS A 268 -27.38 7.39 -7.29
N LEU A 269 -28.44 7.75 -8.02
CA LEU A 269 -28.45 8.92 -8.90
C LEU A 269 -28.01 10.23 -8.23
N CYS A 270 -28.35 10.44 -6.96
CA CYS A 270 -27.89 11.59 -6.19
C CYS A 270 -26.36 11.73 -6.09
N ALA A 271 -25.62 10.62 -6.19
CA ALA A 271 -24.16 10.63 -6.12
C ALA A 271 -23.53 11.40 -7.29
N LYS A 272 -24.25 11.63 -8.39
CA LYS A 272 -23.81 12.53 -9.48
C LYS A 272 -23.66 13.98 -9.03
N LYS A 273 -24.32 14.37 -7.92
CA LYS A 273 -24.24 15.70 -7.30
C LYS A 273 -23.21 15.77 -6.18
N PHE A 274 -22.56 14.65 -5.85
CA PHE A 274 -21.50 14.63 -4.85
C PHE A 274 -20.28 15.43 -5.34
N THR A 275 -19.76 16.29 -4.47
CA THR A 275 -18.64 17.21 -4.77
C THR A 275 -17.47 17.05 -3.80
N GLY A 276 -17.58 16.16 -2.81
CA GLY A 276 -16.50 15.91 -1.87
C GLY A 276 -15.29 15.24 -2.52
N PRO A 277 -14.13 15.27 -1.85
CA PRO A 277 -12.86 14.77 -2.41
C PRO A 277 -12.81 13.24 -2.57
N HIS A 278 -13.69 12.48 -1.91
CA HIS A 278 -13.59 11.02 -1.88
C HIS A 278 -14.93 10.34 -2.16
N HIS A 279 -15.03 9.62 -3.27
CA HIS A 279 -16.18 8.77 -3.55
C HIS A 279 -15.70 7.33 -3.73
N PHE A 280 -16.24 6.44 -2.91
CA PHE A 280 -15.95 5.02 -2.92
C PHE A 280 -17.19 4.22 -3.30
N LEU A 281 -16.94 3.09 -3.97
CA LEU A 281 -17.89 2.02 -4.17
C LEU A 281 -17.52 0.86 -3.24
N GLY A 282 -18.46 0.46 -2.39
CA GLY A 282 -18.37 -0.70 -1.51
C GLY A 282 -19.47 -1.72 -1.80
N GLY A 283 -19.51 -2.79 -1.01
CA GLY A 283 -20.47 -3.87 -1.21
C GLY A 283 -20.05 -4.78 -2.37
N ARG A 284 -18.83 -5.32 -2.28
CA ARG A 284 -18.27 -6.27 -3.26
C ARG A 284 -18.92 -7.67 -3.15
N PHE A 285 -20.20 -7.74 -3.47
CA PHE A 285 -20.99 -8.97 -3.47
C PHE A 285 -21.96 -9.06 -4.66
N VAL A 286 -21.98 -8.06 -5.55
CA VAL A 286 -22.91 -7.98 -6.70
C VAL A 286 -22.67 -9.13 -7.69
N PRO A 287 -23.62 -10.06 -7.86
CA PRO A 287 -23.45 -11.19 -8.78
C PRO A 287 -23.53 -10.75 -10.25
N PRO A 288 -22.88 -11.46 -11.19
CA PRO A 288 -22.95 -11.15 -12.62
C PRO A 288 -24.39 -11.05 -13.16
N SER A 289 -25.32 -11.86 -12.65
CA SER A 289 -26.73 -11.81 -13.06
C SER A 289 -27.41 -10.46 -12.76
N ILE A 290 -27.05 -9.79 -11.66
CA ILE A 290 -27.52 -8.44 -11.33
C ILE A 290 -26.87 -7.43 -12.27
N VAL A 291 -25.55 -7.53 -12.46
CA VAL A 291 -24.80 -6.65 -13.38
C VAL A 291 -25.41 -6.70 -14.78
N ASP A 292 -25.72 -7.89 -15.28
CA ASP A 292 -26.30 -8.10 -16.61
C ASP A 292 -27.75 -7.64 -16.71
N LYS A 293 -28.57 -7.84 -15.66
CA LYS A 293 -29.98 -7.43 -15.62
C LYS A 293 -30.12 -5.91 -15.65
N PHE A 294 -29.36 -5.21 -14.81
CA PHE A 294 -29.43 -3.75 -14.66
C PHE A 294 -28.40 -3.00 -15.52
N LYS A 295 -27.64 -3.70 -16.37
CA LYS A 295 -26.59 -3.12 -17.25
C LYS A 295 -25.60 -2.24 -16.45
N LEU A 296 -25.15 -2.77 -15.32
CA LEU A 296 -24.25 -2.04 -14.43
C LEU A 296 -22.84 -2.03 -14.99
N HIS A 297 -22.25 -0.85 -15.08
CA HIS A 297 -20.84 -0.66 -15.35
C HIS A 297 -20.16 -0.36 -14.02
N LEU A 298 -19.65 -1.41 -13.36
CA LEU A 298 -18.94 -1.32 -12.09
C LEU A 298 -17.43 -1.52 -12.33
N PRO A 299 -16.57 -0.73 -11.67
CA PRO A 299 -15.13 -0.90 -11.79
C PRO A 299 -14.66 -2.20 -11.11
N PRO A 300 -13.53 -2.78 -11.56
CA PRO A 300 -12.93 -3.91 -10.87
C PRO A 300 -12.38 -3.48 -9.51
N TYR A 301 -12.65 -4.28 -8.48
CA TYR A 301 -12.05 -4.08 -7.16
C TYR A 301 -10.59 -4.57 -7.15
N PRO A 302 -9.64 -3.80 -6.61
CA PRO A 302 -8.24 -4.18 -6.59
C PRO A 302 -7.98 -5.31 -5.60
N GLY A 303 -7.35 -6.40 -6.06
CA GLY A 303 -6.96 -7.53 -5.20
C GLY A 303 -8.12 -8.06 -4.36
N THR A 304 -7.93 -8.08 -3.04
CA THR A 304 -8.91 -8.50 -2.02
C THR A 304 -9.67 -7.33 -1.39
N SER A 305 -9.54 -6.11 -1.92
CA SER A 305 -10.22 -4.94 -1.36
C SER A 305 -11.74 -5.09 -1.41
N MET A 306 -12.41 -4.62 -0.35
CA MET A 306 -13.88 -4.55 -0.24
C MET A 306 -14.45 -3.22 -0.74
N CYS A 307 -13.58 -2.26 -1.08
CA CYS A 307 -13.94 -0.96 -1.61
C CYS A 307 -13.05 -0.59 -2.80
N VAL A 308 -13.54 0.30 -3.65
CA VAL A 308 -12.78 0.88 -4.77
C VAL A 308 -13.15 2.35 -4.92
N ARG A 309 -12.13 3.19 -5.08
CA ARG A 309 -12.35 4.62 -5.31
C ARG A 309 -12.90 4.85 -6.72
N ILE A 310 -13.99 5.62 -6.81
CA ILE A 310 -14.71 5.92 -8.06
C ILE A 310 -14.85 7.41 -8.34
N GLY A 311 -14.58 8.28 -7.35
CA GLY A 311 -14.59 9.73 -7.52
C GLY A 311 -13.43 10.27 -8.34
N LYS A 312 -13.56 11.51 -8.83
CA LYS A 312 -12.43 12.23 -9.44
C LYS A 312 -11.28 12.27 -8.42
N PRO A 313 -10.03 11.96 -8.83
CA PRO A 313 -8.89 12.11 -7.93
C PRO A 313 -8.86 13.57 -7.46
N PRO A 314 -8.63 13.83 -6.16
CA PRO A 314 -8.60 15.19 -5.65
C PRO A 314 -7.59 16.01 -6.47
N GLN A 315 -7.97 17.22 -6.86
CA GLN A 315 -7.03 18.17 -7.44
C GLN A 315 -6.12 18.64 -6.31
N ILE A 316 -5.01 17.92 -6.12
CA ILE A 316 -4.06 18.22 -5.05
C ILE A 316 -3.36 19.53 -5.40
N ASP A 317 -3.56 20.56 -4.57
CA ASP A 317 -2.63 21.68 -4.53
C ASP A 317 -1.29 21.16 -4.01
N ILE A 318 -0.29 21.09 -4.89
CA ILE A 318 1.05 20.60 -4.58
C ILE A 318 1.65 21.38 -3.39
N SER A 319 1.30 22.66 -3.23
CA SER A 319 1.79 23.48 -2.12
C SER A 319 1.23 23.03 -0.76
N ALA A 320 0.09 22.35 -0.75
CA ALA A 320 -0.59 21.85 0.45
C ALA A 320 -0.13 20.45 0.89
N LEU A 321 0.68 19.74 0.09
CA LEU A 321 1.29 18.44 0.47
C LEU A 321 2.35 18.54 1.57
N ARG A 322 2.47 19.71 2.20
CA ARG A 322 3.48 20.01 3.20
C ARG A 322 3.27 19.14 4.45
N GLN A 323 4.31 18.40 4.82
CA GLN A 323 4.39 17.70 6.10
C GLN A 323 5.33 18.44 7.06
N ASN A 324 5.01 18.41 8.35
CA ASN A 324 5.90 18.91 9.40
C ASN A 324 6.72 17.73 9.94
N TYR A 325 8.03 17.76 9.74
CA TYR A 325 8.92 16.70 10.22
C TYR A 325 9.09 16.80 11.74
N ILE A 326 8.88 15.68 12.44
CA ILE A 326 9.22 15.55 13.86
C ILE A 326 10.41 14.59 13.92
N SER A 327 11.62 15.12 14.14
CA SER A 327 12.83 14.31 14.17
C SER A 327 13.77 14.75 15.30
N PRO A 328 14.70 13.90 15.76
CA PRO A 328 15.78 14.31 16.65
C PRO A 328 16.65 15.40 16.02
N GLU A 329 17.26 16.24 16.84
CA GLU A 329 18.26 17.22 16.41
C GLU A 329 19.54 16.53 15.91
N LEU A 330 20.23 17.16 14.97
CA LEU A 330 21.55 16.73 14.50
C LEU A 330 22.60 17.78 14.87
N LEU A 331 23.34 17.52 15.96
CA LEU A 331 24.37 18.40 16.50
C LEU A 331 25.79 17.93 16.14
N GLU A 332 26.72 18.88 16.03
CA GLU A 332 28.12 18.67 15.64
C GLU A 332 28.86 17.72 16.60
N GLU A 333 28.57 17.80 17.90
CA GLU A 333 29.16 16.94 18.92
C GLU A 333 28.59 15.51 18.96
N GLN A 334 27.47 15.26 18.26
CA GLN A 334 26.76 13.97 18.28
C GLN A 334 27.11 13.08 17.08
N VAL A 335 27.82 13.64 16.10
CA VAL A 335 28.18 12.93 14.86
C VAL A 335 29.59 12.35 14.93
N ALA A 336 29.80 11.24 14.21
CA ALA A 336 31.11 10.61 14.15
C ALA A 336 32.13 11.50 13.41
N ALA A 337 33.39 11.51 13.84
CA ALA A 337 34.43 12.28 13.20
C ALA A 337 34.73 11.81 11.76
N ASP A 338 34.59 10.51 11.50
CA ASP A 338 34.66 9.94 10.15
C ASP A 338 33.26 9.90 9.52
N PRO A 339 33.05 10.54 8.35
CA PRO A 339 31.75 10.56 7.70
C PRO A 339 31.29 9.19 7.19
N ILE A 340 32.19 8.24 6.92
CA ILE A 340 31.82 6.87 6.54
C ILE A 340 31.20 6.15 7.74
N ASP A 341 31.76 6.35 8.94
CA ASP A 341 31.19 5.79 10.16
C ASP A 341 29.85 6.46 10.49
N GLN A 342 29.73 7.77 10.28
CA GLN A 342 28.45 8.48 10.41
C GLN A 342 27.41 7.96 9.41
N PHE A 343 27.80 7.70 8.16
CA PHE A 343 26.93 7.10 7.15
C PHE A 343 26.46 5.71 7.58
N ARG A 344 27.38 4.84 8.03
CA ARG A 344 27.04 3.49 8.50
C ARG A 344 26.05 3.51 9.64
N LYS A 345 26.25 4.39 10.62
CA LYS A 345 25.31 4.59 11.73
C LYS A 345 23.89 4.91 11.22
N TRP A 346 23.75 5.87 10.31
CA TRP A 346 22.44 6.22 9.75
C TRP A 346 21.86 5.13 8.84
N PHE A 347 22.71 4.38 8.14
CA PHE A 347 22.30 3.25 7.32
C PHE A 347 21.76 2.09 8.18
N ASP A 348 22.41 1.81 9.31
CA ASP A 348 21.95 0.82 10.29
C ASP A 348 20.63 1.24 10.94
N ASP A 349 20.45 2.54 11.25
CA ASP A 349 19.16 3.08 11.71
C ASP A 349 18.04 2.86 10.68
N ALA A 350 18.33 3.09 9.39
CA ALA A 350 17.38 2.86 8.30
C ALA A 350 17.00 1.38 8.14
N LEU A 351 17.95 0.47 8.37
CA LEU A 351 17.68 -0.97 8.42
C LEU A 351 16.83 -1.35 9.64
N ALA A 352 17.17 -0.83 10.82
CA ALA A 352 16.44 -1.11 12.06
C ALA A 352 15.00 -0.58 12.02
N ALA A 353 14.76 0.53 11.34
CA ALA A 353 13.43 1.08 11.09
C ALA A 353 12.61 0.28 10.05
N GLY A 354 13.18 -0.74 9.43
CA GLY A 354 12.50 -1.58 8.43
C GLY A 354 12.15 -0.82 7.15
N LEU A 355 12.93 0.20 6.79
CA LEU A 355 12.69 0.96 5.56
C LEU A 355 12.82 0.06 4.35
N ARG A 356 12.02 0.34 3.31
CA ARG A 356 12.07 -0.39 2.05
C ARG A 356 13.32 0.03 1.26
N GLU A 357 14.18 -0.94 0.95
CA GLU A 357 15.39 -0.76 0.12
C GLU A 357 16.28 0.43 0.58
N PRO A 358 16.77 0.44 1.84
CA PRO A 358 17.55 1.56 2.37
C PRO A 358 18.89 1.78 1.64
N ASN A 359 19.35 0.78 0.87
CA ASN A 359 20.52 0.83 0.02
C ASN A 359 20.24 1.40 -1.39
N ALA A 360 19.02 1.81 -1.70
CA ALA A 360 18.73 2.55 -2.91
C ALA A 360 19.30 3.97 -2.83
N MET A 361 19.97 4.41 -3.90
CA MET A 361 20.55 5.75 -4.01
C MET A 361 20.32 6.32 -5.41
N ALA A 362 20.06 7.62 -5.49
CA ALA A 362 20.12 8.31 -6.77
C ALA A 362 21.58 8.57 -7.13
N LEU A 363 22.00 8.06 -8.29
CA LEU A 363 23.29 8.35 -8.90
C LEU A 363 23.09 9.45 -9.94
N SER A 364 23.78 10.57 -9.76
CA SER A 364 23.81 11.69 -10.69
C SER A 364 25.16 11.77 -11.38
N THR A 365 25.13 11.84 -12.72
CA THR A 365 26.32 11.89 -13.59
C THR A 365 26.15 12.97 -14.65
N VAL A 366 27.26 13.49 -15.18
CA VAL A 366 27.28 14.57 -16.18
C VAL A 366 28.30 14.22 -17.25
N GLY A 367 27.92 14.16 -18.52
CA GLY A 367 28.84 13.94 -19.65
C GLY A 367 29.52 15.23 -20.12
N LYS A 368 30.24 15.17 -21.25
CA LYS A 368 30.91 16.36 -21.83
C LYS A 368 29.94 17.45 -22.30
N ASP A 369 28.67 17.12 -22.50
CA ASP A 369 27.64 18.08 -22.90
C ASP A 369 27.13 18.95 -21.73
N GLY A 370 27.61 18.70 -20.51
CA GLY A 370 27.25 19.44 -19.31
C GLY A 370 25.83 19.16 -18.81
N LYS A 371 25.11 18.18 -19.38
CA LYS A 371 23.74 17.86 -18.97
C LYS A 371 23.74 16.84 -17.83
N PRO A 372 23.12 17.16 -16.68
CA PRO A 372 22.99 16.19 -15.61
C PRO A 372 21.96 15.11 -15.97
N SER A 373 22.30 13.87 -15.67
CA SER A 373 21.38 12.73 -15.67
C SER A 373 21.32 12.14 -14.26
N SER A 374 20.17 11.59 -13.87
CA SER A 374 20.01 10.96 -12.55
C SER A 374 19.15 9.71 -12.65
N ARG A 375 19.47 8.69 -11.85
CA ARG A 375 18.69 7.45 -11.76
C ARG A 375 19.00 6.69 -10.48
N MET A 376 18.04 5.87 -10.06
CA MET A 376 18.24 4.97 -8.93
C MET A 376 19.19 3.83 -9.29
N VAL A 377 20.11 3.55 -8.38
CA VAL A 377 20.96 2.36 -8.35
C VAL A 377 21.00 1.82 -6.92
N LEU A 378 21.50 0.61 -6.74
CA LEU A 378 21.64 0.01 -5.42
C LEU A 378 23.10 0.06 -4.98
N LEU A 379 23.34 0.60 -3.78
CA LEU A 379 24.60 0.45 -3.07
C LEU A 379 24.83 -1.03 -2.77
N LYS A 380 26.07 -1.50 -3.00
CA LYS A 380 26.49 -2.89 -2.79
C LYS A 380 27.66 -3.05 -1.84
N GLY A 381 28.40 -1.98 -1.59
CA GLY A 381 29.46 -1.97 -0.60
C GLY A 381 29.76 -0.55 -0.13
N VAL A 382 30.15 -0.44 1.14
CA VAL A 382 30.73 0.77 1.71
C VAL A 382 31.90 0.38 2.60
N ASP A 383 33.09 0.82 2.19
CA ASP A 383 34.33 0.60 2.93
C ASP A 383 35.11 1.92 3.03
N LYS A 384 36.30 1.88 3.65
CA LYS A 384 37.16 3.07 3.84
C LYS A 384 37.53 3.79 2.52
N ASP A 385 37.50 3.07 1.40
CA ASP A 385 37.86 3.56 0.08
C ASP A 385 36.63 4.06 -0.70
N GLY A 386 35.42 3.93 -0.16
CA GLY A 386 34.22 4.62 -0.62
C GLY A 386 33.00 3.73 -0.90
N PHE A 387 32.18 4.16 -1.85
CA PHE A 387 30.84 3.61 -2.14
C PHE A 387 30.84 2.82 -3.44
N VAL A 388 30.41 1.56 -3.41
CA VAL A 388 30.47 0.64 -4.54
C VAL A 388 29.08 0.28 -5.05
N TRP A 389 28.90 0.35 -6.37
CA TRP A 389 27.73 -0.15 -7.08
C TRP A 389 28.14 -0.85 -8.37
N TYR A 390 27.28 -1.73 -8.88
CA TYR A 390 27.56 -2.50 -10.10
C TYR A 390 26.56 -2.20 -11.19
N THR A 391 27.05 -2.13 -12.43
CA THR A 391 26.28 -1.67 -13.58
C THR A 391 26.82 -2.23 -14.89
N ASN A 392 26.06 -2.02 -15.97
CA ASN A 392 26.55 -2.13 -17.33
C ASN A 392 27.41 -0.89 -17.70
N TYR A 393 28.65 -1.11 -18.14
CA TYR A 393 29.65 -0.13 -18.57
C TYR A 393 29.32 0.55 -19.91
N GLU A 394 28.38 0.02 -20.69
CA GLU A 394 27.90 0.64 -21.94
C GLU A 394 26.68 1.53 -21.72
N SER A 395 26.12 1.55 -20.50
CA SER A 395 24.98 2.39 -20.17
C SER A 395 25.29 3.88 -20.25
N GLN A 396 24.26 4.72 -20.37
CA GLN A 396 24.41 6.18 -20.45
C GLN A 396 25.30 6.74 -19.31
N LYS A 397 24.95 6.46 -18.05
CA LYS A 397 25.75 6.86 -16.87
C LYS A 397 27.21 6.40 -16.92
N ALA A 398 27.48 5.22 -17.49
CA ALA A 398 28.84 4.72 -17.56
C ALA A 398 29.65 5.41 -18.66
N ARG A 399 29.01 5.80 -19.77
CA ARG A 399 29.62 6.68 -20.78
C ARG A 399 29.92 8.05 -20.20
N GLU A 400 28.95 8.65 -19.49
CA GLU A 400 29.14 9.93 -18.79
C GLU A 400 30.30 9.85 -17.79
N LEU A 401 30.38 8.79 -16.97
CA LEU A 401 31.49 8.57 -16.04
C LEU A 401 32.85 8.37 -16.72
N SER A 402 32.88 7.76 -17.91
CA SER A 402 34.12 7.59 -18.68
C SER A 402 34.63 8.92 -19.25
N GLU A 403 33.72 9.86 -19.48
CA GLU A 403 34.01 11.18 -19.99
C GLU A 403 34.36 12.18 -18.89
N ASN A 404 33.66 12.08 -17.76
CA ASN A 404 33.81 12.92 -16.58
C ASN A 404 33.69 12.01 -15.35
N PRO A 405 34.81 11.61 -14.73
CA PRO A 405 34.83 10.64 -13.64
C PRO A 405 34.42 11.26 -12.30
N GLN A 406 33.31 11.99 -12.27
CA GLN A 406 32.72 12.64 -11.10
C GLN A 406 31.25 12.21 -10.99
N ALA A 407 30.79 12.00 -9.75
CA ALA A 407 29.38 11.73 -9.50
C ALA A 407 28.92 12.29 -8.16
N SER A 408 27.60 12.40 -8.03
CA SER A 408 26.90 12.64 -6.76
C SER A 408 25.99 11.46 -6.46
N LEU A 409 26.02 11.00 -5.22
CA LEU A 409 25.11 9.99 -4.66
C LEU A 409 24.16 10.68 -3.68
N LEU A 410 22.88 10.36 -3.75
CA LEU A 410 21.86 10.85 -2.84
C LEU A 410 21.08 9.68 -2.24
N PHE A 411 21.11 9.57 -0.92
CA PHE A 411 20.25 8.69 -0.13
C PHE A 411 19.13 9.53 0.47
N TYR A 412 17.90 9.06 0.38
CA TYR A 412 16.74 9.68 1.02
C TYR A 412 15.96 8.61 1.77
N TRP A 413 15.91 8.73 3.08
CA TRP A 413 15.19 7.84 3.99
C TRP A 413 14.00 8.61 4.55
N ASP A 414 12.90 8.57 3.81
CA ASP A 414 11.67 9.31 4.09
C ASP A 414 11.11 9.01 5.48
N GLY A 415 11.06 7.73 5.88
CA GLY A 415 10.57 7.31 7.19
C GLY A 415 11.42 7.80 8.38
N LEU A 416 12.63 8.31 8.14
CA LEU A 416 13.51 8.91 9.15
C LEU A 416 13.73 10.41 8.94
N ASN A 417 13.12 11.00 7.89
CA ASN A 417 13.35 12.37 7.46
C ASN A 417 14.85 12.69 7.29
N ARG A 418 15.62 11.76 6.74
CA ARG A 418 17.08 11.88 6.58
C ARG A 418 17.49 11.87 5.11
N GLN A 419 18.52 12.64 4.82
CA GLN A 419 19.16 12.66 3.52
C GLN A 419 20.68 12.66 3.68
N VAL A 420 21.37 11.87 2.86
CA VAL A 420 22.83 11.90 2.77
C VAL A 420 23.25 12.17 1.33
N ARG A 421 24.10 13.18 1.13
CA ARG A 421 24.79 13.43 -0.14
C ARG A 421 26.24 13.02 -0.03
N VAL A 422 26.75 12.36 -1.06
CA VAL A 422 28.16 12.01 -1.19
C VAL A 422 28.64 12.38 -2.59
N GLU A 423 29.69 13.18 -2.70
CA GLU A 423 30.24 13.62 -3.98
C GLU A 423 31.72 13.26 -4.07
N GLY A 424 32.18 12.93 -5.28
CA GLY A 424 33.60 12.67 -5.50
C GLY A 424 33.93 11.92 -6.80
N PRO A 425 35.23 11.67 -7.03
CA PRO A 425 35.70 10.96 -8.20
C PRO A 425 35.29 9.49 -8.20
N VAL A 426 35.05 8.97 -9.40
CA VAL A 426 34.61 7.59 -9.62
C VAL A 426 35.66 6.81 -10.40
N GLN A 427 35.94 5.59 -9.97
CA GLN A 427 36.84 4.66 -10.65
C GLN A 427 36.18 3.28 -10.80
N LYS A 428 36.57 2.52 -11.81
CA LYS A 428 36.18 1.10 -11.89
C LYS A 428 36.84 0.32 -10.75
N VAL A 429 36.11 -0.64 -10.18
CA VAL A 429 36.70 -1.61 -9.24
C VAL A 429 37.56 -2.61 -10.02
N PRO A 430 38.49 -3.33 -9.35
CA PRO A 430 39.25 -4.42 -9.99
C PRO A 430 38.34 -5.43 -10.69
N GLU A 431 38.84 -6.06 -11.75
CA GLU A 431 38.06 -7.02 -12.53
C GLU A 431 37.69 -8.24 -11.66
N GLU A 432 38.60 -8.64 -10.77
CA GLU A 432 38.42 -9.73 -9.82
C GLU A 432 37.29 -9.42 -8.82
N GLU A 433 37.19 -8.17 -8.33
CA GLU A 433 36.10 -7.71 -7.45
C GLU A 433 34.76 -7.72 -8.20
N SER A 434 34.77 -7.35 -9.49
CA SER A 434 33.58 -7.44 -10.35
C SER A 434 33.15 -8.87 -10.61
N GLU A 435 34.09 -9.79 -10.82
CA GLU A 435 33.83 -11.22 -11.06
C GLU A 435 33.28 -11.91 -9.81
N GLN A 436 33.90 -11.71 -8.66
CA GLN A 436 33.42 -12.24 -7.38
C GLN A 436 31.99 -11.79 -7.08
N TYR A 437 31.71 -10.49 -7.21
CA TYR A 437 30.36 -10.00 -6.98
C TYR A 437 29.37 -10.50 -8.05
N PHE A 438 29.75 -10.59 -9.32
CA PHE A 438 28.88 -11.15 -10.37
C PHE A 438 28.41 -12.57 -10.01
N HIS A 439 29.32 -13.44 -9.61
CA HIS A 439 29.02 -14.83 -9.29
C HIS A 439 28.27 -15.02 -7.96
N SER A 440 28.31 -14.03 -7.06
CA SER A 440 27.47 -14.03 -5.85
C SER A 440 25.98 -13.80 -6.12
N ARG A 441 25.62 -13.29 -7.31
CA ARG A 441 24.24 -12.93 -7.67
C ARG A 441 23.42 -14.19 -8.01
N PRO A 442 22.09 -14.19 -7.79
CA PRO A 442 21.23 -15.27 -8.27
C PRO A 442 21.38 -15.50 -9.77
N GLN A 443 21.22 -16.74 -10.23
CA GLN A 443 21.43 -17.11 -11.63
C GLN A 443 20.63 -16.25 -12.62
N GLY A 444 19.34 -15.99 -12.35
CA GLY A 444 18.51 -15.12 -13.18
C GLY A 444 19.03 -13.66 -13.27
N SER A 445 19.70 -13.18 -12.22
CA SER A 445 20.36 -11.88 -12.23
C SER A 445 21.64 -11.88 -13.07
N GLN A 446 22.40 -12.98 -13.08
CA GLN A 446 23.56 -13.16 -13.94
C GLN A 446 23.14 -13.19 -15.42
N ILE A 447 22.10 -13.98 -15.74
CA ILE A 447 21.48 -14.04 -17.08
C ILE A 447 20.98 -12.66 -17.52
N GLY A 448 20.23 -11.97 -16.67
CA GLY A 448 19.70 -10.64 -16.98
C GLY A 448 20.78 -9.60 -17.29
N ALA A 449 21.97 -9.73 -16.68
CA ALA A 449 23.10 -8.85 -16.98
C ALA A 449 23.74 -9.13 -18.35
N ILE A 450 23.64 -10.36 -18.87
CA ILE A 450 24.07 -10.70 -20.24
C ILE A 450 23.00 -10.29 -21.26
N ALA A 451 21.73 -10.59 -20.97
CA ALA A 451 20.62 -10.37 -21.89
C ALA A 451 20.37 -8.87 -22.18
N SER A 452 20.65 -7.99 -21.21
CA SER A 452 20.31 -6.58 -21.30
C SER A 452 21.49 -5.69 -21.71
N LYS A 453 21.43 -5.21 -22.96
CA LYS A 453 22.22 -4.05 -23.41
C LYS A 453 21.63 -2.76 -22.84
N GLN A 454 21.95 -2.46 -21.59
CA GLN A 454 21.26 -1.40 -20.84
C GLN A 454 21.41 -0.03 -21.52
N SER A 455 20.29 0.69 -21.68
CA SER A 455 20.21 2.04 -22.31
C SER A 455 20.33 2.06 -23.84
N THR A 456 20.13 0.92 -24.53
CA THR A 456 19.94 0.89 -25.99
C THR A 456 18.45 0.80 -26.34
N ILE A 457 18.06 1.38 -27.48
CA ILE A 457 16.69 1.23 -28.02
C ILE A 457 16.52 -0.21 -28.49
N ILE A 458 15.40 -0.84 -28.12
CA ILE A 458 15.01 -2.18 -28.58
C ILE A 458 13.61 -2.14 -29.19
N PRO A 459 13.29 -2.99 -30.18
CA PRO A 459 11.98 -3.01 -30.84
C PRO A 459 10.80 -3.31 -29.90
N GLY A 460 11.04 -4.01 -28.79
CA GLY A 460 10.02 -4.28 -27.79
C GLY A 460 10.46 -5.30 -26.74
N ARG A 461 9.62 -5.48 -25.72
CA ARG A 461 9.89 -6.36 -24.57
C ARG A 461 10.14 -7.83 -24.97
N HIS A 462 9.55 -8.29 -26.07
CA HIS A 462 9.67 -9.67 -26.55
C HIS A 462 11.13 -10.07 -26.82
N ILE A 463 11.98 -9.15 -27.29
CA ILE A 463 13.41 -9.41 -27.52
C ILE A 463 14.12 -9.78 -26.22
N LEU A 464 13.84 -9.07 -25.12
CA LEU A 464 14.45 -9.36 -23.81
C LEU A 464 14.03 -10.73 -23.30
N HIS A 465 12.75 -11.09 -23.44
CA HIS A 465 12.23 -12.40 -23.03
C HIS A 465 12.85 -13.52 -23.85
N GLN A 466 12.96 -13.34 -25.16
CA GLN A 466 13.59 -14.31 -26.04
C GLN A 466 15.07 -14.54 -25.66
N THR A 467 15.86 -13.47 -25.56
CA THR A 467 17.28 -13.58 -25.18
C THR A 467 17.45 -14.15 -23.77
N TYR A 468 16.59 -13.78 -22.82
CA TYR A 468 16.63 -14.35 -21.48
C TYR A 468 16.38 -15.86 -21.52
N LYS A 469 15.36 -16.32 -22.25
CA LYS A 469 15.01 -17.73 -22.37
C LYS A 469 16.13 -18.53 -23.05
N GLU A 470 16.71 -18.01 -24.13
CA GLU A 470 17.84 -18.64 -24.82
C GLU A 470 19.06 -18.82 -23.89
N LEU A 471 19.33 -17.83 -23.02
CA LEU A 471 20.41 -17.92 -22.04
C LEU A 471 20.06 -18.85 -20.87
N GLU A 472 18.80 -18.87 -20.42
CA GLU A 472 18.33 -19.79 -19.39
C GLU A 472 18.43 -21.25 -19.85
N GLU A 473 18.03 -21.54 -21.09
CA GLU A 473 18.21 -22.85 -21.72
C GLU A 473 19.70 -23.19 -21.88
N LYS A 474 20.54 -22.23 -22.29
CA LYS A 474 21.98 -22.44 -22.45
C LYS A 474 22.69 -22.79 -21.13
N TYR A 475 22.25 -22.22 -20.02
CA TYR A 475 22.87 -22.40 -18.70
C TYR A 475 22.02 -23.26 -17.75
N CYS A 476 21.09 -24.07 -18.29
CA CYS A 476 20.17 -24.89 -17.49
C CYS A 476 20.86 -26.05 -16.76
N ASP A 477 22.03 -26.46 -17.24
CA ASP A 477 22.86 -27.53 -16.68
C ASP A 477 23.66 -27.10 -15.44
N GLY A 478 23.53 -25.84 -15.04
CA GLY A 478 24.29 -25.26 -13.92
C GLY A 478 25.73 -24.87 -14.30
N SER A 479 26.05 -24.82 -15.60
CA SER A 479 27.35 -24.32 -16.06
C SER A 479 27.61 -22.88 -15.60
N LEU A 480 28.89 -22.58 -15.34
CA LEU A 480 29.31 -21.27 -14.87
C LEU A 480 28.99 -20.20 -15.91
N ILE A 481 28.15 -19.24 -15.53
CA ILE A 481 27.81 -18.10 -16.38
C ILE A 481 28.98 -17.10 -16.31
N PRO A 482 29.69 -16.82 -17.42
CA PRO A 482 30.80 -15.89 -17.38
C PRO A 482 30.31 -14.46 -17.19
N LYS A 483 31.05 -13.65 -16.41
CA LYS A 483 30.77 -12.21 -16.30
C LYS A 483 30.97 -11.53 -17.67
N PRO A 484 29.98 -10.79 -18.19
CA PRO A 484 30.18 -10.02 -19.40
C PRO A 484 31.23 -8.91 -19.22
N LYS A 485 32.06 -8.67 -20.25
CA LYS A 485 33.08 -7.60 -20.26
C LYS A 485 32.48 -6.20 -20.06
N HIS A 486 31.25 -6.00 -20.51
CA HIS A 486 30.52 -4.74 -20.37
C HIS A 486 29.83 -4.60 -19.01
N TRP A 487 30.11 -5.46 -18.02
CA TRP A 487 29.50 -5.39 -16.70
C TRP A 487 30.56 -5.41 -15.60
N GLY A 488 30.38 -4.56 -14.58
CA GLY A 488 31.25 -4.52 -13.41
C GLY A 488 30.93 -3.38 -12.46
N GLY A 489 31.82 -3.19 -11.48
CA GLY A 489 31.65 -2.22 -10.39
C GLY A 489 32.29 -0.87 -10.64
N TYR A 490 31.65 0.17 -10.12
CA TYR A 490 32.24 1.48 -9.91
C TYR A 490 32.33 1.77 -8.41
N ARG A 491 33.35 2.55 -8.05
CA ARG A 491 33.60 3.04 -6.70
C ARG A 491 33.71 4.55 -6.73
N LEU A 492 32.87 5.24 -5.96
CA LEU A 492 33.00 6.66 -5.68
C LEU A 492 33.90 6.82 -4.45
N LYS A 493 34.98 7.60 -4.60
CA LYS A 493 35.88 8.01 -3.53
C LYS A 493 35.43 9.37 -2.98
N PRO A 494 34.88 9.44 -1.76
CA PRO A 494 34.25 10.67 -1.29
C PRO A 494 35.23 11.84 -1.17
N LYS A 495 34.79 13.01 -1.60
CA LYS A 495 35.43 14.31 -1.37
C LYS A 495 34.52 15.28 -0.64
N LEU A 496 33.26 14.91 -0.41
CA LEU A 496 32.29 15.68 0.33
C LEU A 496 31.20 14.74 0.84
N PHE A 497 30.76 14.98 2.07
CA PHE A 497 29.50 14.45 2.58
C PHE A 497 28.62 15.58 3.08
N GLU A 498 27.31 15.45 2.91
CA GLU A 498 26.33 16.27 3.60
C GLU A 498 25.30 15.35 4.26
N PHE A 499 25.08 15.56 5.56
CA PHE A 499 24.03 14.92 6.34
C PHE A 499 22.95 15.96 6.62
N TRP A 500 21.73 15.66 6.21
CA TRP A 500 20.56 16.51 6.37
C TRP A 500 19.49 15.78 7.19
N GLN A 501 18.91 16.47 8.17
CA GLN A 501 17.85 15.96 9.04
C GLN A 501 16.66 16.93 9.04
N GLY A 502 15.49 16.41 8.70
CA GLY A 502 14.25 17.18 8.63
C GLY A 502 13.77 17.66 10.00
N GLN A 503 13.31 18.91 10.08
CA GLN A 503 12.84 19.59 11.30
C GLN A 503 11.51 20.30 11.06
N GLN A 504 10.75 20.58 12.13
CA GLN A 504 9.38 21.10 12.07
C GLN A 504 9.27 22.48 11.37
N SER A 505 10.26 23.35 11.53
CA SER A 505 10.19 24.77 11.16
C SER A 505 10.87 25.11 9.82
N ARG A 506 11.27 24.12 9.03
CA ARG A 506 12.20 24.25 7.87
C ARG A 506 13.62 24.66 8.25
N LEU A 507 13.90 24.86 9.54
CA LEU A 507 15.27 25.03 10.04
C LEU A 507 15.93 23.65 10.13
N HIS A 508 16.13 23.00 8.98
CA HIS A 508 16.72 21.68 8.89
C HIS A 508 18.16 21.69 9.36
N ASP A 509 18.56 20.62 10.04
CA ASP A 509 19.96 20.47 10.42
C ASP A 509 20.77 19.96 9.23
N ARG A 510 21.86 20.66 8.92
CA ARG A 510 22.75 20.34 7.80
C ARG A 510 24.19 20.38 8.25
N LEU A 511 24.84 19.22 8.25
CA LEU A 511 26.26 19.09 8.56
C LEU A 511 27.01 18.60 7.32
N GLN A 512 28.04 19.32 6.92
CA GLN A 512 28.90 18.98 5.80
C GLN A 512 30.30 18.61 6.29
N TYR A 513 30.84 17.54 5.71
CA TYR A 513 32.20 17.08 5.94
C TYR A 513 33.06 17.43 4.73
N ILE A 514 34.09 18.23 4.99
CA ILE A 514 35.04 18.71 3.98
C ILE A 514 36.42 18.14 4.32
N PRO A 515 37.11 17.49 3.36
CA PRO A 515 38.44 16.97 3.61
C PRO A 515 39.45 18.13 3.77
N GLN A 516 40.28 18.04 4.80
CA GLN A 516 41.39 18.95 5.07
C GLN A 516 42.67 18.16 5.27
N GLU A 517 43.80 18.72 4.85
CA GLU A 517 45.11 18.15 5.14
C GLU A 517 45.74 18.90 6.32
N ILE A 518 45.98 18.18 7.41
CA ILE A 518 46.63 18.69 8.63
C ILE A 518 47.79 17.74 8.94
N ASP A 519 49.01 18.27 9.05
CA ASP A 519 50.22 17.47 9.32
C ASP A 519 50.40 16.26 8.39
N ARG A 520 50.09 16.42 7.10
CA ARG A 520 50.10 15.36 6.06
C ARG A 520 49.12 14.21 6.32
N LYS A 521 48.12 14.43 7.19
CA LYS A 521 47.00 13.52 7.43
C LYS A 521 45.73 14.14 6.89
N LEU A 522 44.93 13.33 6.21
CA LEU A 522 43.59 13.71 5.81
C LEU A 522 42.67 13.67 7.04
N VAL A 523 42.06 14.80 7.37
CA VAL A 523 41.10 14.95 8.46
C VAL A 523 39.81 15.54 7.88
N TRP A 524 38.66 15.16 8.40
CA TRP A 524 37.39 15.75 7.99
C TRP A 524 37.03 16.93 8.90
N LYS A 525 36.82 18.09 8.30
CA LYS A 525 36.25 19.25 8.98
C LYS A 525 34.73 19.20 8.86
N ILE A 526 34.04 19.30 10.00
CA ILE A 526 32.58 19.37 10.08
C ILE A 526 32.18 20.84 10.09
N VAL A 527 31.23 21.22 9.24
CA VAL A 527 30.65 22.57 9.19
C VAL A 527 29.13 22.51 9.11
N ARG A 528 28.45 23.43 9.78
CA ARG A 528 27.00 23.60 9.67
C ARG A 528 26.65 24.47 8.47
N LEU A 529 25.68 24.03 7.69
CA LEU A 529 25.11 24.80 6.58
C LEU A 529 23.76 25.39 6.99
N ALA A 530 23.43 26.56 6.45
CA ALA A 530 22.09 27.09 6.55
C ALA A 530 21.10 26.20 5.75
N PRO A 531 19.88 25.98 6.26
CA PRO A 531 18.86 25.18 5.59
C PRO A 531 18.27 25.84 4.33
#